data_AF-A0A942K722-F1
#
_entry.id   AF-A0A942K722-F1
#
_cell.length_a   1.000
_cell.length_b   1.000
_cell.length_c   1.000
_cell.angle_alpha   90.00
_cell.angle_beta   90.00
_cell.angle_gamma   90.00
#
_symmetry.space_group_name_H-M   'P 1'
#
loop_
_entity.id
_entity.type
_entity.pdbx_description
1 polymer ?
#
loop_
_entity_poly.entity_id
_entity_poly.type
_entity_poly.pdbx_seq_one_letter_code
_entity_poly.pdbx_strand_id
1 'polypeptide(L)'
;MNKITPRLLRDLSATLPSGTECYLCTAVRNALAHYRKGHEPGQLADKDQAVSVLRQSLGRGLNRFLQPEIRQSLALKTRFESMA
;
A
#
# COMPACT_ATOMS: atom_id res chain seq x y z
N MET A 1 -6.36 -8.63 -15.50
CA MET A 1 -7.11 -8.33 -14.25
C MET A 1 -6.31 -8.86 -13.07
N ASN A 2 -5.89 -7.99 -12.14
CA ASN A 2 -5.24 -8.44 -10.91
C ASN A 2 -6.30 -9.12 -10.02
N LYS A 3 -6.27 -10.45 -9.91
CA LYS A 3 -7.18 -11.19 -9.03
C LYS A 3 -6.85 -10.85 -7.57
N ILE A 4 -7.83 -10.33 -6.84
CA ILE A 4 -7.74 -10.13 -5.40
C ILE A 4 -8.01 -11.49 -4.76
N THR A 5 -7.01 -12.06 -4.08
CA THR A 5 -7.12 -13.37 -3.42
C THR A 5 -7.10 -13.21 -1.90
N PRO A 6 -7.63 -14.16 -1.12
CA PRO A 6 -7.57 -14.11 0.33
C PRO A 6 -6.13 -14.04 0.88
N ARG A 7 -5.18 -14.70 0.19
CA ARG A 7 -3.74 -14.60 0.53
C ARG A 7 -3.23 -13.17 0.36
N LEU A 8 -3.60 -12.51 -0.73
CA LEU A 8 -3.26 -11.12 -0.96
C LEU A 8 -3.78 -10.22 0.16
N LEU A 9 -5.05 -10.38 0.54
CA LEU A 9 -5.67 -9.56 1.58
C LEU A 9 -5.00 -9.80 2.94
N ARG A 10 -4.61 -11.04 3.24
CA ARG A 10 -3.83 -11.37 4.43
C ARG A 10 -2.46 -10.67 4.42
N ASP A 11 -1.73 -10.77 3.31
CA ASP A 11 -0.40 -10.16 3.18
C ASP A 11 -0.49 -8.62 3.27
N LEU A 12 -1.48 -8.02 2.61
CA LEU A 12 -1.76 -6.59 2.73
C LEU A 12 -2.13 -6.23 4.17
N SER A 13 -3.04 -6.94 4.81
CA SER A 13 -3.42 -6.65 6.19
C SER A 13 -2.25 -6.78 7.18
N ALA A 14 -1.25 -7.62 6.88
CA ALA A 14 -0.08 -7.83 7.74
C ALA A 14 1.06 -6.83 7.46
N THR A 15 1.18 -6.34 6.24
CA THR A 15 2.34 -5.52 5.80
C THR A 15 1.99 -4.08 5.47
N LEU A 16 0.71 -3.77 5.28
CA LEU A 16 0.24 -2.43 4.98
C LEU A 16 0.21 -1.60 6.28
N PRO A 17 0.95 -0.48 6.34
CA PRO A 17 0.89 0.42 7.46
C PRO A 17 -0.49 1.04 7.60
N SER A 18 -0.97 1.17 8.83
CA SER A 18 -2.23 1.86 9.11
C SER A 18 -2.14 3.33 8.67
N GLY A 19 -3.18 3.82 8.01
CA GLY A 19 -3.24 5.16 7.44
C GLY A 19 -2.79 5.26 5.99
N THR A 20 -2.34 4.16 5.36
CA THR A 20 -1.92 4.14 3.95
C THR A 20 -2.91 3.46 3.01
N GLU A 21 -4.04 3.00 3.55
CA GLU A 21 -5.12 2.30 2.85
C GLU A 21 -5.75 3.17 1.75
N CYS A 22 -5.74 4.50 1.94
CA CYS A 22 -6.23 5.46 0.96
C CYS A 22 -5.43 5.43 -0.35
N TYR A 23 -4.19 4.96 -0.32
CA TYR A 23 -3.28 4.85 -1.48
C TYR A 23 -3.41 3.54 -2.24
N LEU A 24 -4.25 2.61 -1.78
CA LEU A 24 -4.61 1.42 -2.55
C LEU A 24 -5.58 1.77 -3.67
N CYS A 25 -5.64 0.93 -4.69
CA CYS A 25 -6.70 1.01 -5.68
C CYS A 25 -8.06 0.69 -5.03
N THR A 26 -9.12 1.34 -5.52
CA THR A 26 -10.46 1.28 -4.92
C THR A 26 -10.95 -0.15 -4.67
N ALA A 27 -10.71 -1.07 -5.62
CA ALA A 27 -11.11 -2.47 -5.48
C ALA A 27 -10.40 -3.19 -4.33
N VAL A 28 -9.09 -2.97 -4.16
CA VAL A 28 -8.29 -3.58 -3.09
C VAL A 28 -8.57 -2.92 -1.75
N ARG A 29 -8.75 -1.60 -1.73
CA ARG A 29 -9.16 -0.87 -0.53
C ARG A 29 -10.49 -1.42 0.01
N ASN A 30 -11.50 -1.54 -0.86
CA ASN A 30 -12.80 -2.06 -0.46
C ASN A 30 -12.70 -3.52 0.00
N ALA A 31 -11.97 -4.37 -0.73
CA ALA A 31 -11.78 -5.76 -0.34
C ALA A 31 -11.03 -5.90 1.01
N LEU A 32 -10.05 -5.04 1.27
CA LEU A 32 -9.31 -5.01 2.54
C LEU A 32 -10.19 -4.48 3.68
N ALA A 33 -11.00 -3.45 3.45
CA ALA A 33 -11.96 -2.95 4.43
C ALA A 33 -12.99 -4.02 4.79
N HIS A 34 -13.54 -4.75 3.80
CA HIS A 34 -14.40 -5.90 4.04
C HIS A 34 -13.70 -7.01 4.82
N TYR A 35 -12.44 -7.32 4.48
CA TYR A 35 -11.63 -8.31 5.19
C TYR A 35 -11.41 -7.93 6.67
N ARG A 36 -11.20 -6.63 6.95
CA ARG A 36 -11.04 -6.07 8.30
C ARG A 36 -12.37 -5.78 9.00
N LYS A 37 -13.49 -6.27 8.48
CA LYS A 37 -14.85 -6.08 9.03
C LYS A 37 -15.23 -4.59 9.19
N GLY A 38 -14.81 -3.73 8.25
CA GLY A 38 -15.14 -2.30 8.26
C GLY A 38 -14.25 -1.44 9.15
N HIS A 39 -13.12 -1.95 9.64
CA HIS A 39 -12.16 -1.14 10.37
C HIS A 39 -11.41 -0.20 9.42
N GLU A 40 -11.89 1.03 9.33
CA GLU A 40 -11.17 2.13 8.67
C GLU A 40 -10.07 2.66 9.63
N PRO A 41 -8.89 3.03 9.12
CA PRO A 41 -7.86 3.67 9.94
C PRO A 41 -8.28 5.10 10.27
N GLY A 42 -8.20 5.48 11.54
CA GLY A 42 -8.62 6.81 11.99
C GLY A 42 -7.70 7.96 11.52
N GLN A 43 -6.46 7.66 11.11
CA GLN A 43 -5.49 8.69 10.73
C GLN A 43 -4.80 8.30 9.42
N LEU A 44 -5.02 9.11 8.39
CA LEU A 44 -4.38 8.96 7.09
C LEU A 44 -2.97 9.55 7.16
N ALA A 45 -1.99 8.80 6.67
CA ALA A 45 -0.63 9.29 6.53
C ALA A 45 -0.52 10.22 5.32
N ASP A 46 0.24 11.29 5.44
CA ASP A 46 0.61 12.14 4.31
C ASP A 46 1.38 11.36 3.23
N LYS A 47 1.34 11.84 1.99
CA LYS A 47 1.92 11.15 0.83
C LYS A 47 3.40 10.78 1.03
N ASP A 48 4.21 11.72 1.49
CA ASP A 48 5.64 11.49 1.73
C ASP A 48 5.94 10.50 2.86
N GLN A 49 5.15 10.56 3.92
CA GLN A 49 5.23 9.63 5.03
C GLN A 49 4.77 8.24 4.60
N ALA A 50 3.63 8.15 3.92
CA ALA A 50 3.10 6.91 3.38
C ALA A 50 4.08 6.24 2.43
N VAL A 51 4.68 6.97 1.48
CA VAL A 51 5.72 6.42 0.58
C VAL A 51 6.89 5.85 1.37
N SER A 52 7.35 6.56 2.40
CA SER A 52 8.49 6.14 3.21
C SER A 52 8.18 4.87 4.04
N VAL A 53 7.03 4.81 4.68
CA VAL A 53 6.62 3.65 5.49
C VAL A 53 6.22 2.46 4.62
N LEU A 54 5.52 2.70 3.50
CA LEU A 54 5.20 1.67 2.50
C LEU A 54 6.47 1.04 1.95
N ARG A 55 7.53 1.82 1.71
CA ARG A 55 8.79 1.24 1.23
C ARG A 55 9.41 0.25 2.20
N GLN A 56 9.32 0.52 3.49
CA GLN A 56 9.92 -0.32 4.54
C GLN A 56 9.06 -1.54 4.87
N SER A 57 7.73 -1.38 4.86
CA SER A 57 6.81 -2.38 5.40
C SER A 57 6.12 -3.21 4.33
N LEU A 58 5.89 -2.66 3.13
CA LEU A 58 5.05 -3.30 2.12
C LEU A 58 5.73 -4.53 1.52
N GLY A 59 5.01 -5.66 1.53
CA GLY A 59 5.48 -6.91 0.94
C GLY A 59 5.83 -6.82 -0.54
N ARG A 60 6.81 -7.64 -0.98
CA ARG A 60 7.24 -7.71 -2.38
C ARG A 60 6.07 -7.99 -3.32
N GLY A 61 5.95 -7.19 -4.38
CA GLY A 61 4.92 -7.35 -5.40
C GLY A 61 3.52 -6.84 -5.02
N LEU A 62 3.33 -6.29 -3.82
CA LEU A 62 2.07 -5.64 -3.41
C LEU A 62 1.97 -4.19 -3.91
N ASN A 63 3.08 -3.58 -4.29
CA ASN A 63 3.13 -2.24 -4.90
C ASN A 63 2.24 -2.11 -6.15
N ARG A 64 1.98 -3.19 -6.89
CA ARG A 64 1.09 -3.17 -8.07
C ARG A 64 -0.35 -2.78 -7.76
N PHE A 65 -0.77 -2.86 -6.50
CA PHE A 65 -2.11 -2.51 -6.03
C PHE A 65 -2.21 -1.09 -5.48
N LEU A 66 -1.10 -0.37 -5.40
CA LEU A 66 -1.09 1.04 -5.06
C LEU A 66 -1.52 1.88 -6.26
N GLN A 67 -2.01 3.08 -5.97
CA GLN A 67 -2.30 4.09 -6.99
C GLN A 67 -1.04 4.41 -7.81
N PRO A 68 -1.20 4.76 -9.10
CA PRO A 68 -0.07 4.99 -10.02
C PRO A 68 0.94 6.01 -9.49
N GLU A 69 0.46 7.08 -8.86
CA GLU A 69 1.31 8.14 -8.30
C GLU A 69 2.24 7.61 -7.21
N ILE A 70 1.71 6.81 -6.28
CA ILE A 70 2.48 6.24 -5.18
C ILE A 70 3.46 5.19 -5.69
N ARG A 71 3.06 4.41 -6.71
CA ARG A 71 3.97 3.49 -7.41
C ARG A 71 5.14 4.21 -8.05
N GLN A 72 4.88 5.35 -8.69
CA GLN A 72 5.92 6.19 -9.28
C GLN A 72 6.82 6.78 -8.19
N SER A 73 6.26 7.34 -7.12
CA SER A 73 7.04 7.86 -5.98
C SER A 73 7.93 6.78 -5.35
N LEU A 74 7.41 5.57 -5.16
CA LEU A 74 8.18 4.42 -4.67
C LEU A 74 9.31 4.02 -5.63
N ALA A 75 9.08 4.09 -6.94
CA ALA A 75 10.10 3.75 -7.95
C ALA A 75 11.17 4.85 -8.12
N LEU A 76 10.79 6.12 -7.98
CA LEU A 76 11.67 7.28 -8.12
C LEU A 76 12.65 7.39 -6.94
N LYS A 77 12.18 7.14 -5.71
CA LYS A 77 13.04 7.21 -4.51
C LYS A 77 14.11 6.10 -4.47
N THR A 78 13.88 4.97 -5.14
CA THR A 78 14.89 3.91 -5.31
C THR A 78 16.06 4.33 -6.19
N ARG A 79 15.87 5.29 -7.12
CA ARG A 79 16.95 5.79 -7.97
C ARG A 79 17.91 6.76 -7.25
N PHE A 80 17.43 7.44 -6.20
CA PHE A 80 18.26 8.41 -5.47
C PHE A 80 19.16 7.77 -4.40
N GLU A 81 18.83 6.58 -3.90
CA GLU A 81 19.69 5.87 -2.94
C GLU A 81 20.77 4.98 -3.59
N SER A 82 20.73 4.78 -4.90
CA SER A 82 21.79 4.08 -5.65
C SER A 82 22.96 4.99 -6.05
N MET A 83 23.03 6.21 -5.51
CA MET A 83 24.01 7.24 -5.87
C MET A 83 24.73 7.86 -4.66
N ALA A 84 24.69 7.19 -3.50
CA ALA A 84 25.41 7.55 -2.29
C ALA A 84 26.33 6.40 -1.84
#